data_AF-A0AAU2E4H2-F1
#
_entry.id   AF-A0AAU2E4H2-F1
#
_cell.length_a   1.000
_cell.length_b   1.000
_cell.length_c   1.000
_cell.angle_alpha   90.00
_cell.angle_beta   90.00
_cell.angle_gamma   90.00
#
_symmetry.space_group_name_H-M   'P 1'
#
loop_
_entity.id
_entity.type
_entity.pdbx_description
1 polymer ?
#
loop_
_entity_poly.entity_id
_entity_poly.type
_entity_poly.pdbx_seq_one_letter_code
_entity_poly.pdbx_strand_id
1 'polypeptide(L)'
;MTSGGPDSLLPRSEARPEAARAVELPAADPPTVGAANRYEVVRLPPDDQGREGWAVVDWLTGRWVQAGGEVDVYAAEFGARACIRRLRYLDELGARHD
;
A
#
# COMPACT_ATOMS: atom_id res chain seq x y z
N MET A 1 37.38 -53.47 -15.35
CA MET A 1 35.91 -53.35 -15.45
C MET A 1 35.53 -52.02 -14.82
N THR A 2 34.96 -51.13 -15.66
CA THR A 2 34.23 -49.86 -15.41
C THR A 2 34.90 -48.83 -14.46
N SER A 3 35.55 -47.76 -14.95
CA SER A 3 35.00 -46.52 -15.59
C SER A 3 34.15 -45.71 -14.60
N GLY A 4 34.29 -44.41 -14.37
CA GLY A 4 35.09 -43.27 -14.87
C GLY A 4 34.77 -42.10 -13.91
N GLY A 5 35.65 -41.17 -13.56
CA GLY A 5 36.30 -40.14 -14.37
C GLY A 5 36.04 -38.79 -13.65
N PRO A 6 37.05 -37.97 -13.30
CA PRO A 6 36.84 -36.66 -12.72
C PRO A 6 36.90 -35.60 -13.83
N ASP A 7 35.74 -35.05 -14.19
CA ASP A 7 35.58 -33.96 -15.16
C ASP A 7 34.38 -33.12 -14.68
N SER A 8 34.25 -31.80 -14.80
CA SER A 8 35.13 -30.63 -14.98
C SER A 8 34.16 -29.43 -15.09
N LEU A 9 34.70 -28.20 -15.02
CA LEU A 9 34.13 -26.94 -15.55
C LEU A 9 33.01 -26.20 -14.74
N LEU A 10 33.44 -25.23 -13.90
CA LEU A 10 33.00 -23.81 -13.80
C LEU A 10 31.48 -23.42 -13.74
N PRO A 11 31.13 -22.18 -13.30
CA PRO A 11 29.97 -21.92 -12.45
C PRO A 11 28.67 -21.69 -13.24
N ARG A 12 27.54 -22.19 -12.72
CA ARG A 12 26.22 -21.71 -13.12
C ARG A 12 25.78 -20.56 -12.22
N SER A 13 25.90 -19.35 -12.75
CA SER A 13 25.07 -18.21 -12.36
C SER A 13 23.63 -18.52 -12.73
N GLU A 14 22.76 -18.80 -11.77
CA GLU A 14 21.32 -18.63 -11.94
C GLU A 14 20.72 -18.00 -10.69
N ALA A 15 20.34 -16.73 -10.89
CA ALA A 15 19.44 -15.86 -10.14
C ALA A 15 19.09 -16.23 -8.69
N ARG A 16 19.54 -15.37 -7.77
CA ARG A 16 18.83 -15.13 -6.50
C ARG A 16 17.32 -14.99 -6.80
N PRO A 17 16.42 -15.71 -6.11
CA PRO A 17 15.08 -15.20 -5.98
C PRO A 17 15.19 -13.94 -5.13
N GLU A 18 15.03 -12.81 -5.80
CA GLU A 18 14.81 -11.51 -5.19
C GLU A 18 13.76 -11.69 -4.10
N ALA A 19 14.12 -11.24 -2.90
CA ALA A 19 13.22 -11.21 -1.77
C ALA A 19 11.98 -10.42 -2.17
N ALA A 20 10.89 -11.12 -2.45
CA ALA A 20 9.56 -10.55 -2.33
C ALA A 20 9.41 -10.17 -0.86
N ARG A 21 9.85 -8.95 -0.51
CA ARG A 21 9.48 -8.28 0.72
C ARG A 21 7.97 -8.11 0.62
N ALA A 22 7.24 -9.11 1.12
CA ALA A 22 5.92 -8.87 1.64
C ALA A 22 6.10 -7.75 2.66
N VAL A 23 5.55 -6.57 2.34
CA VAL A 23 5.42 -5.50 3.31
C VAL A 23 4.42 -6.03 4.34
N GLU A 24 4.94 -6.70 5.37
CA GLU A 24 4.17 -6.96 6.58
C GLU A 24 3.85 -5.58 7.15
N LEU A 25 2.61 -5.14 6.92
CA LEU A 25 2.02 -4.01 7.60
C LEU A 25 2.23 -4.22 9.10
N PRO A 26 2.82 -3.26 9.83
CA PRO A 26 2.94 -3.41 11.27
C PRO A 26 1.55 -3.66 11.84
N ALA A 27 1.42 -4.69 12.66
CA ALA A 27 0.22 -4.93 13.45
C ALA A 27 0.06 -3.75 14.42
N ALA A 28 -0.60 -2.69 13.96
CA ALA A 28 -0.95 -1.55 14.77
C ALA A 28 -2.01 -2.00 15.79
N ASP A 29 -1.83 -1.60 17.05
CA ASP A 29 -2.83 -1.78 18.10
C ASP A 29 -4.23 -1.41 17.60
N PRO A 30 -5.28 -2.15 17.98
CA PRO A 30 -6.63 -1.83 17.55
C PRO A 30 -6.99 -0.42 18.02
N PRO A 31 -7.41 0.49 17.12
CA PRO A 31 -7.68 1.87 17.51
C PRO A 31 -8.82 1.90 18.53
N THR A 32 -8.59 2.62 19.64
CA THR A 32 -9.59 2.95 20.66
C THR A 32 -10.87 3.40 19.97
N VAL A 33 -11.95 2.62 20.14
CA VAL A 33 -13.24 2.81 19.46
C VAL A 33 -13.97 4.03 20.04
N GLY A 34 -13.54 5.21 19.62
CA GLY A 34 -14.37 6.40 19.56
C GLY A 34 -14.68 6.63 18.08
N ALA A 35 -15.85 6.18 17.62
CA ALA A 35 -16.37 6.32 16.25
C ALA A 35 -15.26 6.39 15.17
N ALA A 36 -14.71 5.24 14.78
CA ALA A 36 -13.68 5.17 13.74
C ALA A 36 -14.13 5.99 12.51
N ASN A 37 -13.34 7.00 12.15
CA ASN A 37 -13.62 7.82 10.97
C ASN A 37 -13.59 6.92 9.74
N ARG A 38 -14.67 6.90 8.94
CA ARG A 38 -14.78 6.10 7.70
C ARG A 38 -13.53 6.18 6.83
N TYR A 39 -12.94 7.36 6.72
CA TYR A 39 -11.74 7.60 5.96
C TYR A 39 -10.54 7.88 6.86
N GLU A 40 -9.40 7.29 6.53
CA GLU A 40 -8.14 7.47 7.24
C GLU A 40 -7.00 7.81 6.28
N VAL A 41 -6.11 8.71 6.72
CA VAL A 41 -4.86 9.02 6.01
C VAL A 41 -3.78 8.04 6.43
N VAL A 42 -3.19 7.36 5.46
CA VAL A 42 -2.08 6.42 5.68
C VAL A 42 -0.83 6.96 5.03
N ARG A 43 0.28 7.00 5.77
CA ARG A 43 1.61 7.28 5.22
C ARG A 43 2.14 6.02 4.55
N LEU A 44 2.53 6.14 3.29
CA LEU A 44 3.12 5.05 2.51
C LEU A 44 4.62 4.93 2.81
N PRO A 45 5.22 3.75 2.58
CA PRO A 45 6.66 3.65 2.48
C PRO A 45 7.21 4.64 1.45
N PRO A 46 8.40 5.22 1.67
CA PRO A 46 9.02 6.08 0.67
C PRO A 46 9.29 5.29 -0.62
N ASP A 47 9.21 5.98 -1.75
CA ASP A 47 9.51 5.38 -3.06
C ASP A 47 11.01 5.13 -3.27
N ASP A 48 11.40 4.58 -4.42
CA ASP A 48 12.81 4.31 -4.77
C ASP A 48 13.70 5.57 -4.80
N GLN A 49 13.09 6.76 -4.83
CA GLN A 49 13.76 8.06 -4.78
C GLN A 49 13.74 8.66 -3.37
N GLY A 50 13.24 7.94 -2.37
CA GLY A 50 13.12 8.39 -0.99
C GLY A 50 11.99 9.39 -0.74
N ARG A 51 11.07 9.57 -1.70
CA ARG A 51 9.96 10.52 -1.56
C ARG A 51 8.83 9.89 -0.77
N GLU A 52 8.30 10.68 0.15
CA GLU A 52 7.16 10.28 0.97
C GLU A 52 5.84 10.48 0.23
N GLY A 53 4.89 9.60 0.50
CA GLY A 53 3.54 9.65 -0.04
C GLY A 53 2.50 9.35 1.02
N TRP A 54 1.29 9.87 0.79
CA TRP A 54 0.13 9.65 1.64
C TRP A 54 -1.04 9.17 0.78
N ALA A 55 -1.81 8.22 1.27
CA ALA A 55 -3.02 7.72 0.62
C ALA A 55 -4.19 7.74 1.61
N VAL A 56 -5.40 7.49 1.10
CA VAL A 56 -6.60 7.42 1.92
C VAL A 56 -7.21 6.02 1.80
N VAL A 57 -7.55 5.41 2.93
CA VAL A 57 -8.33 4.18 2.99
C VAL A 57 -9.78 4.50 3.36
N ASP A 58 -10.74 3.88 2.67
CA ASP A 58 -12.14 3.86 3.06
C ASP A 58 -12.44 2.57 3.84
N TRP A 59 -12.58 2.70 5.15
CA TRP A 59 -12.87 1.60 6.06
C TRP A 59 -14.26 1.00 5.88
N LEU A 60 -15.20 1.70 5.24
CA LEU A 60 -16.49 1.11 4.90
C LEU A 60 -16.34 -0.02 3.88
N THR A 61 -15.42 0.15 2.93
CA THR A 61 -15.21 -0.81 1.83
C THR A 61 -13.94 -1.64 2.00
N GLY A 62 -13.05 -1.26 2.92
CA GLY A 62 -11.73 -1.87 3.11
C GLY A 62 -10.81 -1.62 1.91
N ARG A 63 -11.04 -0.56 1.13
CA ARG A 63 -10.31 -0.26 -0.10
C ARG A 63 -9.61 1.09 -0.02
N TRP A 64 -8.53 1.21 -0.76
CA TRP A 64 -7.90 2.50 -1.04
C TRP A 64 -8.84 3.38 -1.86
N VAL A 65 -8.83 4.67 -1.59
CA VAL A 65 -9.45 5.68 -2.46
C VAL A 65 -8.67 5.71 -3.76
N GLN A 66 -9.40 5.64 -4.87
CA GLN A 66 -8.85 5.52 -6.21
C GLN A 66 -9.53 6.48 -7.19
N ALA A 67 -8.78 6.97 -8.17
CA ALA A 67 -9.29 7.67 -9.35
C ALA A 67 -8.85 6.92 -10.60
N GLY A 68 -9.80 6.57 -11.48
CA GLY A 68 -9.49 5.85 -12.72
C GLY A 68 -8.90 4.45 -12.53
N GLY A 69 -9.06 3.83 -11.34
CA GLY A 69 -8.50 2.52 -11.00
C GLY A 69 -7.12 2.56 -10.36
N GLU A 70 -6.54 3.75 -10.19
CA GLU A 70 -5.25 3.93 -9.52
C GLU A 70 -5.45 4.54 -8.13
N VAL A 71 -4.62 4.15 -7.17
CA VAL A 71 -4.66 4.72 -5.80
C VAL A 71 -4.23 6.17 -5.84
N ASP A 72 -5.04 7.04 -5.26
CA ASP A 72 -4.72 8.46 -5.12
C ASP A 72 -3.59 8.64 -4.09
N VAL A 73 -2.41 9.04 -4.57
CA VAL A 73 -1.24 9.35 -3.74
C VAL A 73 -0.99 10.85 -3.70
N TYR A 74 -0.89 11.38 -2.50
CA TYR A 74 -0.63 12.78 -2.22
C TYR A 74 0.82 12.94 -1.78
N ALA A 75 1.47 14.04 -2.19
CA ALA A 75 2.83 14.38 -1.78
C ALA A 75 2.92 15.07 -0.40
N ALA A 76 1.78 15.27 0.27
CA ALA A 76 1.72 15.83 1.62
C ALA A 76 0.46 15.30 2.35
N GLU A 77 0.57 15.10 3.66
CA GLU A 77 -0.55 14.66 4.51
C GLU A 77 -1.77 15.59 4.39
N PHE A 78 -1.52 16.90 4.28
CA PHE A 78 -2.58 17.90 4.11
C PHE A 78 -3.42 17.64 2.86
N GLY A 79 -2.82 17.17 1.77
CA GLY A 79 -3.53 16.81 0.53
C GLY A 79 -4.49 15.64 0.75
N ALA A 80 -4.04 14.58 1.41
CA ALA A 80 -4.88 13.44 1.77
C ALA A 80 -6.03 13.85 2.71
N ARG A 81 -5.75 14.71 3.70
CA ARG A 81 -6.80 15.27 4.58
C ARG A 81 -7.82 16.13 3.82
N ALA A 82 -7.38 16.88 2.80
CA ALA A 82 -8.29 17.64 1.94
C ALA A 82 -9.20 16.72 1.12
N CYS A 83 -8.67 15.60 0.62
CA CYS A 83 -9.45 14.56 -0.03
C CYS A 83 -10.54 14.01 0.91
N ILE A 84 -10.20 13.66 2.15
CA ILE A 84 -11.19 13.18 3.14
C ILE A 84 -12.33 14.19 3.35
N ARG A 85 -12.03 15.50 3.45
CA ARG A 85 -13.06 16.53 3.58
C ARG A 85 -14.00 16.55 2.37
N ARG A 86 -13.46 16.40 1.16
CA ARG A 86 -14.24 16.33 -0.08
C ARG A 86 -15.12 15.07 -0.10
N LEU A 87 -14.59 13.91 0.26
CA LEU A 87 -15.35 12.66 0.28
C LEU A 87 -16.53 12.71 1.25
N ARG A 88 -16.31 13.23 2.47
CA ARG A 88 -17.40 13.43 3.45
C ARG A 88 -18.49 14.36 2.92
N TYR A 89 -18.11 15.46 2.28
CA TYR A 89 -19.08 16.36 1.67
C TYR A 89 -19.92 15.67 0.59
N LEU A 90 -19.30 14.82 -0.24
CA LEU A 90 -20.02 14.06 -1.27
C LEU A 90 -20.94 12.99 -0.66
N ASP A 91 -20.51 12.29 0.38
CA ASP A 91 -21.34 11.34 1.13
C ASP A 91 -22.58 12.04 1.72
N GLU A 92 -22.39 13.20 2.36
CA GLU A 92 -23.47 13.99 2.93
C GLU A 92 -24.46 14.51 1.88
N LEU A 93 -23.98 14.86 0.69
CA LEU A 93 -24.85 15.21 -0.43
C LEU A 93 -25.65 14.00 -0.91
N GLY A 94 -25.00 12.86 -1.12
CA GLY A 94 -25.69 11.63 -1.52
C GLY A 94 -26.79 11.22 -0.55
N ALA A 95 -26.51 11.26 0.75
CA ALA A 95 -27.47 10.90 1.79
C ALA A 95 -28.69 11.83 1.92
N ARG A 96 -28.66 13.04 1.33
CA ARG A 96 -29.78 13.98 1.33
C ARG A 96 -30.73 13.79 0.14
N HIS A 97 -30.38 12.94 -0.81
CA HIS A 97 -31.14 12.70 -2.04
C HIS A 97 -31.81 11.32 -2.11
N ASP A 98 -31.62 10.48 -1.08
CA ASP A 98 -32.41 9.25 -0.79
C ASP A 98 -33.54 9.54 0.22
#